data_AF-A0A9X1WSZ6-F1
#
_entry.id   AF-A0A9X1WSZ6-F1
#
_cell.length_a   1.000
_cell.length_b   1.000
_cell.length_c   1.000
_cell.angle_alpha   90.00
_cell.angle_beta   90.00
_cell.angle_gamma   90.00
#
_symmetry.space_group_name_H-M   'P 1'
#
loop_
_entity.id
_entity.type
_entity.pdbx_description
1 polymer ?
#
loop_
_entity_poly.entity_id
_entity_poly.type
_entity_poly.pdbx_seq_one_letter_code
_entity_poly.pdbx_strand_id
1 'polypeptide(L)'
;MQVIMLGPLMIKYSLIMLIIAVAAGYLITLFRTRQLGSDIRKPLMDDLMTTLLIGILVWKFSTLVFDFQTVIHSPQSLLYYSGGTQGVLLAVVIGILILTYKCIKHNKSWVLYANTALTWFISGYGILNLLRVFLEDGWIHSLGNAMIAAAVILYLFRHKNQMYSVYHLNVSVMWTAIGLFAASLLGEAGDELWFGLSGMQLILLFVSFLSLIIKVILEKRNGLSRN
;
A
#
# COMPACT_ATOMS: atom_id res chain seq x y z
N MET A 1 13.71 -15.69 -11.81
CA MET A 1 12.33 -15.20 -12.10
C MET A 1 11.81 -15.90 -13.35
N GLN A 2 10.82 -16.78 -13.19
CA GLN A 2 10.18 -17.46 -14.31
C GLN A 2 9.35 -16.46 -15.12
N VAL A 3 9.31 -16.64 -16.44
CA VAL A 3 8.53 -15.85 -17.39
C VAL A 3 7.69 -16.85 -18.17
N ILE A 4 6.39 -16.62 -18.28
CA ILE A 4 5.54 -17.42 -19.17
C ILE A 4 5.62 -16.77 -20.54
N MET A 5 6.09 -17.54 -21.52
CA MET A 5 6.02 -17.14 -22.92
C MET A 5 4.68 -17.60 -23.49
N LEU A 6 3.76 -16.66 -23.71
CA LEU A 6 2.54 -16.90 -24.47
C LEU A 6 2.76 -16.38 -25.89
N GLY A 7 3.45 -17.19 -26.71
CA GLY A 7 3.89 -16.78 -28.04
C GLY A 7 4.89 -15.61 -27.98
N PRO A 8 4.66 -14.48 -28.69
CA PRO A 8 5.55 -13.31 -28.64
C PRO A 8 5.41 -12.48 -27.34
N LEU A 9 4.40 -12.75 -26.51
CA LEU A 9 4.17 -12.03 -25.25
C LEU A 9 4.89 -12.72 -24.08
N MET A 10 5.91 -12.05 -23.55
CA MET A 10 6.60 -12.44 -22.32
C MET A 10 5.90 -11.82 -21.10
N ILE A 11 5.14 -12.62 -20.34
CA ILE A 11 4.49 -12.16 -19.11
C ILE A 11 5.31 -12.62 -17.90
N LYS A 12 5.81 -11.66 -17.12
CA LYS A 12 6.52 -11.93 -15.87
C LYS A 12 5.53 -12.43 -14.81
N TYR A 13 5.86 -13.51 -14.10
CA TYR A 13 5.05 -14.02 -12.99
C TYR A 13 4.77 -12.94 -11.93
N SER A 14 5.72 -12.02 -11.71
CA SER A 14 5.55 -10.90 -10.78
C SER A 14 4.38 -9.97 -11.13
N LEU A 15 4.08 -9.77 -12.42
CA LEU A 15 2.94 -8.97 -12.84
C LEU A 15 1.61 -9.69 -12.56
N ILE A 16 1.55 -11.00 -12.81
CA ILE A 16 0.37 -11.81 -12.52
C ILE A 16 0.09 -11.81 -11.02
N MET A 17 1.12 -12.04 -10.19
CA MET A 17 0.99 -11.97 -8.72
C MET A 17 0.50 -10.60 -8.26
N LEU A 18 1.03 -9.51 -8.85
CA LEU A 18 0.61 -8.16 -8.52
C LEU A 18 -0.85 -7.91 -8.88
N ILE A 19 -1.31 -8.34 -10.06
CA ILE A 19 -2.71 -8.21 -10.47
C ILE A 19 -3.64 -8.97 -9.52
N ILE A 20 -3.29 -10.22 -9.17
CA ILE A 20 -4.06 -11.03 -8.21
C ILE A 20 -4.10 -10.34 -6.84
N ALA A 21 -2.97 -9.85 -6.35
CA ALA A 21 -2.88 -9.14 -5.08
C ALA A 21 -3.74 -7.86 -5.06
N VAL A 22 -3.68 -7.04 -6.11
CA VAL A 22 -4.50 -5.82 -6.24
C VAL A 22 -5.98 -6.15 -6.28
N ALA A 23 -6.37 -7.16 -7.09
CA ALA A 23 -7.76 -7.59 -7.23
C ALA A 23 -8.31 -8.15 -5.91
N ALA A 24 -7.55 -8.98 -5.21
CA ALA A 24 -7.98 -9.56 -3.96
C ALA A 24 -8.01 -8.52 -2.82
N GLY A 25 -7.07 -7.57 -2.80
CA GLY A 25 -7.13 -6.43 -1.89
C GLY A 25 -8.35 -5.54 -2.11
N TYR A 26 -8.77 -5.36 -3.38
CA TYR A 26 -10.02 -4.69 -3.73
C TYR A 26 -11.24 -5.44 -3.18
N LEU A 27 -11.30 -6.77 -3.36
CA LEU A 27 -12.40 -7.60 -2.85
C LEU A 27 -12.51 -7.55 -1.33
N ILE A 28 -11.38 -7.63 -0.61
CA ILE A 28 -11.35 -7.53 0.86
C ILE A 28 -11.87 -6.16 1.31
N THR A 29 -11.43 -5.09 0.64
CA THR A 29 -11.86 -3.72 0.92
C THR A 29 -13.35 -3.51 0.62
N LEU A 30 -13.85 -4.11 -0.46
CA LEU A 30 -15.27 -4.12 -0.80
C LEU A 30 -16.10 -4.83 0.27
N PHE A 31 -15.60 -5.95 0.79
CA PHE A 31 -16.27 -6.70 1.86
C PHE A 31 -16.29 -5.90 3.18
N ARG A 32 -15.18 -5.22 3.51
CA ARG A 32 -15.09 -4.36 4.70
C ARG A 32 -16.05 -3.17 4.62
N THR A 33 -16.16 -2.53 3.45
CA THR A 33 -17.00 -1.35 3.22
C THR A 33 -18.47 -1.68 2.97
N ARG A 34 -18.87 -2.97 3.00
CA ARG A 34 -20.26 -3.39 2.77
C ARG A 34 -21.26 -2.81 3.77
N GLN A 35 -20.80 -2.38 4.94
CA GLN A 35 -21.65 -1.72 5.95
C GLN A 35 -21.91 -0.25 5.68
N LEU A 36 -21.11 0.38 4.82
CA LEU A 36 -21.38 1.74 4.37
C LEU A 36 -22.59 1.70 3.43
N GLY A 37 -23.46 2.70 3.53
CA GLY A 37 -24.56 2.88 2.57
C GLY A 37 -24.03 2.90 1.13
N SER A 38 -24.82 2.39 0.19
CA SER A 38 -24.44 2.30 -1.23
C SER A 38 -23.97 3.63 -1.80
N ASP A 39 -24.53 4.73 -1.29
CA ASP A 39 -24.32 6.09 -1.75
C ASP A 39 -22.92 6.60 -1.38
N ILE A 40 -22.32 6.08 -0.31
CA ILE A 40 -20.95 6.39 0.10
C ILE A 40 -19.98 5.37 -0.49
N ARG A 41 -20.34 4.08 -0.48
CA ARG A 41 -19.48 2.99 -0.91
C ARG A 41 -19.12 3.08 -2.39
N LYS A 42 -20.10 3.32 -3.27
CA LYS A 42 -19.87 3.34 -4.72
C LYS A 42 -18.88 4.46 -5.12
N PRO A 43 -19.08 5.74 -4.74
CA PRO A 43 -18.12 6.79 -5.07
C PRO A 43 -16.75 6.57 -4.43
N LEU A 44 -16.71 6.03 -3.21
CA LEU A 44 -15.44 5.73 -2.52
C LEU A 44 -14.60 4.70 -3.28
N MET A 45 -15.21 3.59 -3.69
CA MET A 45 -14.52 2.54 -4.45
C MET A 45 -14.12 3.02 -5.85
N ASP A 46 -14.98 3.79 -6.51
CA ASP A 46 -14.73 4.33 -7.84
C ASP A 46 -13.60 5.36 -7.84
N ASP A 47 -13.57 6.25 -6.84
CA ASP A 47 -12.50 7.22 -6.67
C ASP A 47 -11.15 6.54 -6.40
N LEU A 48 -11.13 5.49 -5.58
CA LEU A 48 -9.91 4.71 -5.30
C LEU A 48 -9.44 3.92 -6.53
N MET A 49 -10.35 3.28 -7.26
CA MET A 49 -10.01 2.55 -8.49
C MET A 49 -9.49 3.50 -9.56
N THR A 50 -10.15 4.65 -9.75
CA THR A 50 -9.71 5.70 -10.67
C THR A 50 -8.31 6.19 -10.30
N THR A 51 -8.05 6.42 -9.00
CA THR A 51 -6.72 6.84 -8.53
C THR A 51 -5.67 5.77 -8.79
N LEU A 52 -5.99 4.50 -8.57
CA LEU A 52 -5.08 3.38 -8.84
C LEU A 52 -4.76 3.26 -10.33
N LEU A 53 -5.76 3.39 -11.22
CA LEU A 53 -5.55 3.39 -12.66
C LEU A 53 -4.67 4.55 -13.11
N ILE A 54 -4.92 5.76 -12.61
CA ILE A 54 -4.06 6.91 -12.88
C ILE A 54 -2.64 6.66 -12.34
N GLY A 55 -2.50 6.08 -11.15
CA GLY A 55 -1.22 5.71 -10.56
C GLY A 55 -0.44 4.71 -11.42
N ILE A 56 -1.11 3.70 -11.99
CA ILE A 56 -0.49 2.75 -12.93
C ILE A 56 -0.02 3.46 -14.19
N LEU A 57 -0.83 4.37 -14.74
CA LEU A 57 -0.43 5.18 -15.88
C LEU A 57 0.79 6.04 -15.54
N VAL A 58 0.77 6.78 -14.43
CA VAL A 58 1.92 7.58 -13.95
C VAL A 58 3.16 6.71 -13.78
N TRP A 59 3.02 5.52 -13.18
CA TRP A 59 4.13 4.59 -13.00
C TRP A 59 4.73 4.16 -14.35
N LYS A 60 3.87 3.81 -15.33
CA LYS A 60 4.29 3.43 -16.69
C LYS A 60 4.94 4.59 -17.44
N PHE A 61 4.39 5.80 -17.33
CA PHE A 61 4.88 7.01 -17.99
C PHE A 61 5.99 7.74 -17.21
N SER A 62 6.35 7.28 -16.01
CA SER A 62 7.41 7.90 -15.21
C SER A 62 8.76 7.94 -15.92
N THR A 63 9.00 6.99 -16.82
CA THR A 63 10.18 6.95 -17.70
C THR A 63 10.29 8.18 -18.60
N LEU A 64 9.16 8.76 -19.01
CA LEU A 64 9.14 10.00 -19.78
C LEU A 64 9.65 11.19 -18.94
N VAL A 65 9.42 11.17 -17.64
CA VAL A 65 9.85 12.23 -16.72
C VAL A 65 11.33 12.05 -16.33
N PHE A 66 11.75 10.82 -16.04
CA PHE A 66 13.10 10.55 -15.52
C PHE A 66 14.14 10.25 -16.60
N ASP A 67 13.73 9.77 -17.78
CA ASP A 67 14.63 9.39 -18.87
C ASP A 67 14.07 9.84 -20.23
N PHE A 68 13.77 11.13 -20.31
CA PHE A 68 13.16 11.75 -21.49
C PHE A 68 14.00 11.58 -22.77
N GLN A 69 15.33 11.61 -22.65
CA GLN A 69 16.24 11.47 -23.79
C GLN A 69 16.14 10.09 -24.44
N THR A 70 16.11 9.02 -23.63
CA THR A 70 15.98 7.64 -24.13
C THR A 70 14.62 7.40 -24.80
N VAL A 71 13.55 8.02 -24.27
CA VAL A 71 12.19 7.90 -24.82
C VAL A 71 12.06 8.55 -26.20
N ILE A 72 12.67 9.72 -26.43
CA ILE A 72 12.65 10.38 -27.75
C ILE A 72 13.42 9.56 -28.78
N HIS A 73 14.59 9.03 -28.42
CA HIS A 73 15.41 8.25 -29.34
C HIS A 73 14.85 6.85 -29.63
N SER A 74 14.05 6.29 -28.72
CA SER A 74 13.47 4.97 -28.88
C SER A 74 12.11 4.90 -28.19
N PRO A 75 11.01 5.31 -28.86
CA PRO A 75 9.67 5.34 -28.26
C PRO A 75 9.18 3.94 -27.84
N GLN A 76 9.72 2.89 -28.45
CA GLN A 76 9.45 1.50 -28.05
C GLN A 76 9.96 1.17 -26.63
N SER A 77 10.96 1.90 -26.11
CA SER A 77 11.47 1.72 -24.75
C SER A 77 10.38 1.89 -23.68
N LEU A 78 9.35 2.69 -23.96
CA LEU A 78 8.23 2.94 -23.05
C LEU A 78 7.38 1.69 -22.78
N LEU A 79 7.32 0.76 -23.74
CA LEU A 79 6.59 -0.51 -23.59
C LEU A 79 7.38 -1.54 -22.77
N TYR A 80 8.71 -1.56 -22.94
CA TYR A 80 9.61 -2.56 -22.36
C TYR A 80 10.18 -2.19 -21.00
N TYR A 81 10.22 -0.90 -20.66
CA TYR A 81 10.74 -0.48 -19.37
C TYR A 81 9.74 -0.80 -18.24
N SER A 82 10.18 -1.60 -17.28
CA SER A 82 9.45 -1.78 -16.02
C SER A 82 9.77 -0.58 -15.12
N GLY A 83 8.81 0.33 -14.96
CA GLY A 83 8.95 1.53 -14.12
C GLY A 83 9.63 1.19 -12.80
N GLY A 84 10.81 1.77 -12.58
CA GLY A 84 11.64 1.48 -11.41
C GLY A 84 11.01 1.97 -10.11
N THR A 85 11.77 1.88 -9.03
CA THR A 85 11.38 2.38 -7.69
C THR A 85 10.96 3.86 -7.71
N GLN A 86 11.64 4.69 -8.49
CA GLN A 86 11.30 6.12 -8.64
C GLN A 86 9.91 6.34 -9.25
N GLY A 87 9.53 5.52 -10.23
CA GLY A 87 8.20 5.59 -10.84
C GLY A 87 7.09 5.23 -9.87
N VAL A 88 7.33 4.25 -8.99
CA VAL A 88 6.37 3.87 -7.95
C VAL A 88 6.18 5.02 -6.97
N LEU A 89 7.27 5.67 -6.55
CA LEU A 89 7.21 6.82 -5.65
C LEU A 89 6.42 7.98 -6.27
N LEU A 90 6.66 8.27 -7.55
CA LEU A 90 5.89 9.29 -8.29
C LEU A 90 4.38 8.95 -8.33
N ALA A 91 4.05 7.69 -8.63
CA ALA A 91 2.66 7.23 -8.66
C ALA A 91 1.96 7.36 -7.29
N VAL A 92 2.68 7.06 -6.20
CA VAL A 92 2.16 7.23 -4.83
C VAL A 92 1.90 8.71 -4.52
N VAL A 93 2.85 9.60 -4.84
CA VAL A 93 2.71 11.04 -4.60
C VAL A 93 1.52 11.62 -5.37
N ILE A 94 1.42 11.32 -6.66
CA ILE A 94 0.30 11.79 -7.49
C ILE A 94 -1.03 11.20 -7.03
N GLY A 95 -1.05 9.92 -6.63
CA GLY A 95 -2.24 9.28 -6.08
C GLY A 95 -2.75 9.96 -4.81
N ILE A 96 -1.85 10.30 -3.88
CA ILE A 96 -2.19 11.05 -2.67
C ILE A 96 -2.77 12.43 -3.04
N LEU A 97 -2.12 13.17 -3.94
CA LEU A 97 -2.58 14.48 -4.37
C LEU A 97 -3.99 14.44 -4.98
N ILE A 98 -4.28 13.45 -5.83
CA ILE A 98 -5.60 13.28 -6.46
C ILE A 98 -6.67 13.00 -5.40
N LEU A 99 -6.40 12.09 -4.46
CA LEU A 99 -7.35 11.78 -3.39
C LEU A 99 -7.58 12.97 -2.46
N THR A 100 -6.53 13.69 -2.08
CA THR A 100 -6.63 14.89 -1.25
C THR A 100 -7.43 15.97 -1.98
N TYR A 101 -7.15 16.23 -3.26
CA TYR A 101 -7.90 17.17 -4.08
C TYR A 101 -9.39 16.81 -4.17
N LYS A 102 -9.71 15.54 -4.42
CA LYS A 102 -11.10 15.07 -4.45
C LYS A 102 -11.80 15.21 -3.09
N CYS A 103 -11.10 14.91 -2.00
CA CYS A 103 -11.65 15.08 -0.65
C CYS A 103 -11.99 16.53 -0.34
N ILE A 104 -11.09 17.46 -0.68
CA ILE A 104 -11.29 18.91 -0.47
C ILE A 104 -12.43 19.41 -1.36
N LYS A 105 -12.40 19.08 -2.66
CA LYS A 105 -13.39 19.58 -3.64
C LYS A 105 -14.81 19.12 -3.34
N HIS A 106 -14.98 17.89 -2.85
CA HIS A 106 -16.29 17.29 -2.61
C HIS A 106 -16.67 17.25 -1.12
N ASN A 107 -15.91 17.94 -0.26
CA ASN A 107 -16.09 17.97 1.20
C ASN A 107 -16.27 16.57 1.82
N LYS A 108 -15.53 15.58 1.29
CA LYS A 108 -15.58 14.19 1.75
C LYS A 108 -14.60 13.98 2.89
N SER A 109 -14.91 13.09 3.82
CA SER A 109 -14.01 12.78 4.93
C SER A 109 -12.73 12.10 4.43
N TRP A 110 -11.61 12.82 4.47
CA TRP A 110 -10.28 12.28 4.17
C TRP A 110 -9.96 11.00 4.94
N VAL A 111 -10.39 10.91 6.20
CA VAL A 111 -10.10 9.78 7.09
C VAL A 111 -10.71 8.49 6.55
N LEU A 112 -11.92 8.56 5.98
CA LEU A 112 -12.58 7.40 5.37
C LEU A 112 -11.80 6.89 4.16
N TYR A 113 -11.37 7.81 3.29
CA TYR A 113 -10.56 7.49 2.10
C TYR A 113 -9.22 6.88 2.50
N ALA A 114 -8.52 7.50 3.45
CA ALA A 114 -7.23 7.01 3.92
C ALA A 114 -7.35 5.64 4.61
N ASN A 115 -8.37 5.41 5.45
CA ASN A 115 -8.59 4.10 6.08
C ASN A 115 -8.89 2.99 5.06
N THR A 116 -9.63 3.33 4.01
CA THR A 116 -10.04 2.39 2.98
C THR A 116 -8.88 2.09 2.03
N ALA A 117 -8.13 3.11 1.61
CA ALA A 117 -6.89 2.97 0.86
C ALA A 117 -5.85 2.14 1.63
N LEU A 118 -5.68 2.39 2.93
CA LEU A 118 -4.78 1.61 3.79
C LEU A 118 -5.19 0.14 3.86
N THR A 119 -6.49 -0.15 3.94
CA THR A 119 -6.99 -1.53 3.93
C THR A 119 -6.64 -2.24 2.63
N TRP A 120 -6.87 -1.56 1.50
CA TRP A 120 -6.53 -2.10 0.20
C TRP A 120 -5.03 -2.35 0.09
N PHE A 121 -4.21 -1.40 0.53
CA PHE A 121 -2.76 -1.54 0.50
C PHE A 121 -2.27 -2.72 1.36
N ILE A 122 -2.69 -2.82 2.62
CA ILE A 122 -2.28 -3.90 3.53
C ILE A 122 -2.77 -5.26 3.03
N SER A 123 -4.00 -5.35 2.54
CA SER A 123 -4.56 -6.61 2.01
C SER A 123 -3.86 -7.05 0.73
N GLY A 124 -3.62 -6.14 -0.21
CA GLY A 124 -2.84 -6.45 -1.41
C GLY A 124 -1.41 -6.87 -1.06
N TYR A 125 -0.74 -6.14 -0.16
CA TYR A 125 0.60 -6.50 0.30
C TYR A 125 0.64 -7.87 0.99
N GLY A 126 -0.33 -8.17 1.85
CA GLY A 126 -0.42 -9.47 2.52
C GLY A 126 -0.60 -10.63 1.55
N ILE A 127 -1.48 -10.47 0.56
CA ILE A 127 -1.72 -11.50 -0.47
C ILE A 127 -0.51 -11.67 -1.38
N LEU A 128 0.16 -10.58 -1.75
CA LEU A 128 1.39 -10.65 -2.53
C LEU A 128 2.46 -11.46 -1.80
N ASN A 129 2.66 -11.21 -0.50
CA ASN A 129 3.63 -11.96 0.30
C ASN A 129 3.21 -13.41 0.49
N LEU A 130 1.90 -13.68 0.66
CA LEU A 130 1.38 -15.05 0.70
C LEU A 130 1.68 -15.80 -0.61
N LEU A 131 1.47 -15.16 -1.77
CA LEU A 131 1.82 -15.75 -3.07
C LEU A 131 3.32 -16.01 -3.19
N ARG A 132 4.18 -15.10 -2.68
CA ARG A 132 5.63 -15.30 -2.67
C ARG A 132 6.07 -16.49 -1.84
N VAL A 133 5.41 -16.77 -0.71
CA VAL A 133 5.71 -17.97 0.10
C VAL A 133 5.60 -19.26 -0.72
N PHE A 134 4.66 -19.32 -1.67
CA PHE A 134 4.45 -20.51 -2.50
C PHE A 134 5.32 -20.56 -3.77
N LEU A 135 5.90 -19.42 -4.19
CA LEU A 135 6.50 -19.28 -5.52
C LEU A 135 7.98 -18.87 -5.52
N GLU A 136 8.53 -18.39 -4.40
CA GLU A 136 9.90 -17.89 -4.30
C GLU A 136 10.68 -18.56 -3.14
N ASP A 137 11.99 -18.72 -3.33
CA ASP A 137 12.91 -19.22 -2.30
C ASP A 137 13.17 -18.10 -1.26
N GLY A 138 12.51 -18.17 -0.10
CA GLY A 138 12.59 -17.12 0.93
C GLY A 138 11.33 -17.02 1.80
N TRP A 139 10.79 -18.17 2.20
CA TRP A 139 9.44 -18.29 2.76
C TRP A 139 9.27 -17.61 4.13
N ILE A 140 10.31 -17.54 4.97
CA ILE A 140 10.20 -17.08 6.36
C ILE A 140 9.82 -15.59 6.44
N HIS A 141 10.55 -14.73 5.73
CA HIS A 141 10.28 -13.30 5.70
C HIS A 141 8.90 -12.99 5.08
N SER A 142 8.58 -13.66 3.97
CA SER A 142 7.30 -13.50 3.29
C SER A 142 6.11 -13.98 4.14
N LEU A 143 6.28 -15.08 4.87
CA LEU A 143 5.26 -15.60 5.78
C LEU A 143 5.03 -14.65 6.97
N GLY A 144 6.10 -14.10 7.56
CA GLY A 144 6.00 -13.09 8.61
C GLY A 144 5.17 -11.89 8.17
N ASN A 145 5.49 -11.31 7.01
CA ASN A 145 4.77 -10.18 6.44
C ASN A 145 3.29 -10.49 6.16
N ALA A 146 2.99 -11.70 5.66
CA ALA A 146 1.61 -12.14 5.42
C ALA A 146 0.82 -12.28 6.73
N MET A 147 1.43 -12.83 7.79
CA MET A 147 0.79 -12.96 9.11
C MET A 147 0.48 -11.60 9.75
N ILE A 148 1.41 -10.65 9.67
CA ILE A 148 1.19 -9.28 10.16
C ILE A 148 0.06 -8.60 9.41
N ALA A 149 0.06 -8.68 8.08
CA ALA A 149 -1.00 -8.13 7.25
C ALA A 149 -2.36 -8.75 7.64
N ALA A 150 -2.43 -10.07 7.82
CA ALA A 150 -3.64 -10.76 8.26
C ALA A 150 -4.10 -10.27 9.65
N ALA A 151 -3.19 -10.14 10.62
CA ALA A 151 -3.52 -9.65 11.96
C ALA A 151 -4.09 -8.22 11.94
N VAL A 152 -3.49 -7.32 11.16
CA VAL A 152 -3.97 -5.93 11.02
C VAL A 152 -5.30 -5.89 10.28
N ILE A 153 -5.50 -6.71 9.25
CA ILE A 153 -6.79 -6.81 8.54
C ILE A 153 -7.87 -7.30 9.51
N LEU A 154 -7.62 -8.34 10.30
CA LEU A 154 -8.57 -8.82 11.31
C LEU A 154 -8.91 -7.72 12.34
N TYR A 155 -7.92 -6.95 12.78
CA TYR A 155 -8.15 -5.77 13.63
C TYR A 155 -9.06 -4.73 12.95
N LEU A 156 -8.80 -4.41 11.68
CA LEU A 156 -9.56 -3.46 10.87
C LEU A 156 -11.02 -3.91 10.61
N PHE A 157 -11.25 -5.22 10.49
CA PHE A 157 -12.58 -5.82 10.36
C PHE A 157 -13.35 -5.79 11.68
N ARG A 158 -12.67 -6.05 12.81
CA ARG A 158 -13.29 -5.97 14.14
C ARG A 158 -13.72 -4.53 14.48
N HIS A 159 -12.98 -3.53 14.00
CA HIS A 159 -13.25 -2.11 14.24
C HIS A 159 -13.87 -1.40 13.01
N LYS A 160 -14.65 -2.13 12.20
CA LYS A 160 -15.29 -1.62 10.97
C LYS A 160 -16.23 -0.43 11.17
N ASN A 161 -16.81 -0.24 12.37
CA ASN A 161 -17.67 0.92 12.65
C ASN A 161 -16.89 2.23 12.86
N GLN A 162 -15.56 2.16 12.94
CA GLN A 162 -14.70 3.30 13.29
C GLN A 162 -13.93 3.86 12.07
N MET A 163 -14.46 3.68 10.85
CA MET A 163 -13.76 4.13 9.62
C MET A 163 -13.54 5.66 9.53
N TYR A 164 -14.31 6.45 10.28
CA TYR A 164 -14.17 7.91 10.34
C TYR A 164 -13.16 8.37 11.39
N SER A 165 -12.63 7.45 12.21
CA SER A 165 -11.76 7.80 13.34
C SER A 165 -10.29 7.86 12.94
N VAL A 166 -9.67 9.03 13.15
CA VAL A 166 -8.23 9.25 12.96
C VAL A 166 -7.42 8.35 13.90
N TYR A 167 -7.95 8.08 15.10
CA TYR A 167 -7.30 7.23 16.08
C TYR A 167 -7.10 5.80 15.54
N HIS A 168 -8.14 5.17 15.01
CA HIS A 168 -8.05 3.81 14.49
C HIS A 168 -7.22 3.71 13.20
N LEU A 169 -7.23 4.77 12.37
CA LEU A 169 -6.32 4.86 11.24
C LEU A 169 -4.87 4.82 11.71
N ASN A 170 -4.52 5.70 12.65
CA ASN A 170 -3.16 5.80 13.16
C ASN A 170 -2.71 4.52 13.87
N VAL A 171 -3.58 3.90 14.69
CA VAL A 171 -3.28 2.62 15.34
C VAL A 171 -3.01 1.51 14.32
N SER A 172 -3.72 1.50 13.19
CA SER A 172 -3.50 0.51 12.13
C SER A 172 -2.15 0.71 11.45
N VAL A 173 -1.79 1.97 11.14
CA VAL A 173 -0.45 2.32 10.60
C VAL A 173 0.65 1.92 11.57
N MET A 174 0.46 2.21 12.87
CA MET A 174 1.41 1.85 13.93
C MET A 174 1.68 0.34 13.95
N TRP A 175 0.63 -0.49 14.01
CA TRP A 175 0.76 -1.94 14.07
C TRP A 175 1.36 -2.53 12.79
N THR A 176 1.01 -1.98 11.63
CA THR A 176 1.65 -2.39 10.37
C THR A 176 3.14 -2.05 10.38
N ALA A 177 3.53 -0.85 10.80
CA ALA A 177 4.94 -0.44 10.83
C ALA A 177 5.77 -1.29 11.82
N ILE A 178 5.27 -1.48 13.05
CA ILE A 178 5.92 -2.32 14.06
C ILE A 178 6.03 -3.76 13.59
N GLY A 179 4.95 -4.31 13.04
CA GLY A 179 4.94 -5.67 12.53
C GLY A 179 5.95 -5.85 11.40
N LEU A 180 5.88 -5.03 10.35
CA LEU A 180 6.80 -5.13 9.21
C LEU A 180 8.26 -4.95 9.64
N PHE A 181 8.53 -4.05 10.60
CA PHE A 181 9.85 -3.93 11.19
C PHE A 181 10.29 -5.24 11.85
N ALA A 182 9.44 -5.82 12.72
CA ALA A 182 9.74 -7.09 13.37
C ALA A 182 9.96 -8.25 12.38
N ALA A 183 9.13 -8.36 11.33
CA ALA A 183 9.32 -9.38 10.29
C ALA A 183 10.59 -9.15 9.48
N SER A 184 10.97 -7.89 9.23
CA SER A 184 12.20 -7.57 8.51
C SER A 184 13.48 -7.91 9.30
N LEU A 185 13.40 -8.07 10.63
CA LEU A 185 14.52 -8.56 11.44
C LEU A 185 14.74 -10.08 11.32
N LEU A 186 13.72 -10.82 10.89
CA LEU A 186 13.78 -12.27 10.68
C LEU A 186 14.27 -12.65 9.27
N GLY A 187 14.35 -11.69 8.36
CA GLY A 187 14.88 -11.88 7.01
C GLY A 187 16.40 -11.73 6.98
N GLU A 188 17.04 -12.27 5.93
CA GLU A 188 18.47 -12.04 5.70
C GLU A 188 18.75 -10.55 5.53
N ALA A 189 19.79 -10.06 6.21
CA ALA A 189 20.21 -8.67 6.21
C ALA A 189 20.69 -8.25 4.81
N GLY A 190 19.80 -7.65 4.02
CA GLY A 190 20.20 -6.93 2.81
C GLY A 190 20.91 -5.62 3.16
N ASP A 191 21.88 -5.22 2.31
CA ASP A 191 22.66 -3.98 2.31
C ASP A 191 22.54 -3.13 3.59
N GLU A 192 23.29 -3.55 4.61
CA GLU A 192 23.39 -2.87 5.89
C GLU A 192 23.99 -1.46 5.69
N LEU A 193 23.18 -0.42 5.89
CA LEU A 193 23.60 0.97 5.71
C LEU A 193 24.13 1.59 7.01
N TRP A 194 23.53 1.25 8.15
CA TRP A 194 23.88 1.86 9.44
C TRP A 194 23.54 0.94 10.62
N PHE A 195 24.53 0.61 11.45
CA PHE A 195 24.38 -0.26 12.65
C PHE A 195 23.73 -1.63 12.39
N GLY A 196 23.92 -2.23 11.22
CA GLY A 196 23.29 -3.51 10.85
C GLY A 196 21.80 -3.39 10.52
N LEU A 197 21.26 -2.16 10.41
CA LEU A 197 19.89 -1.92 9.96
C LEU A 197 19.86 -1.49 8.50
N SER A 198 18.87 -2.02 7.77
CA SER A 198 18.59 -1.58 6.40
C SER A 198 17.89 -0.22 6.39
N GLY A 199 18.02 0.52 5.29
CA GLY A 199 17.32 1.80 5.14
C GLY A 199 15.80 1.68 5.29
N MET A 200 15.21 0.55 4.88
CA MET A 200 13.78 0.30 5.03
C MET A 200 13.38 0.08 6.50
N GLN A 201 14.22 -0.59 7.29
CA GLN A 201 14.00 -0.77 8.72
C GLN A 201 14.00 0.56 9.48
N LEU A 202 14.92 1.46 9.15
CA LEU A 202 14.96 2.81 9.75
C LEU A 202 13.71 3.62 9.45
N ILE A 203 13.20 3.57 8.21
CA ILE A 203 11.95 4.23 7.84
C ILE A 203 10.76 3.65 8.61
N LEU A 204 10.66 2.32 8.72
CA LEU A 204 9.57 1.67 9.46
C LEU A 204 9.60 2.04 10.95
N LEU A 205 10.80 2.08 11.54
CA LEU A 205 10.97 2.50 12.93
C LEU A 205 10.55 3.96 13.13
N PHE A 206 10.99 4.86 12.26
CA PHE A 206 10.60 6.27 12.30
C PHE A 206 9.07 6.44 12.20
N VAL A 207 8.43 5.75 11.25
CA VAL A 207 6.97 5.77 11.09
C VAL A 207 6.27 5.23 12.33
N SER A 208 6.77 4.15 12.93
CA SER A 208 6.19 3.58 14.15
C SER A 208 6.25 4.55 15.34
N PHE A 209 7.37 5.25 15.50
CA PHE A 209 7.58 6.21 16.58
C PHE A 209 6.70 7.46 16.40
N LEU A 210 6.66 8.00 15.19
CA LEU A 210 5.79 9.12 14.85
C LEU A 210 4.31 8.77 15.09
N SER A 211 3.91 7.57 14.67
CA SER A 211 2.55 7.08 14.88
C SER A 211 2.21 6.91 16.37
N LEU A 212 3.14 6.44 17.19
CA LEU A 212 2.96 6.34 18.64
C LEU A 212 2.77 7.72 19.27
N ILE A 213 3.59 8.72 18.90
CA ILE A 213 3.45 10.10 19.39
C ILE A 213 2.06 10.64 19.06
N ILE A 214 1.61 10.49 17.81
CA ILE A 214 0.28 10.94 17.38
C ILE A 214 -0.82 10.23 18.18
N LYS A 215 -0.66 8.94 18.46
CA LYS A 215 -1.62 8.16 19.26
C LYS A 215 -1.76 8.75 20.66
N VAL A 216 -0.65 9.01 21.34
CA VAL A 216 -0.62 9.58 22.70
C VAL A 216 -1.30 10.97 22.73
N ILE A 217 -1.04 11.81 21.72
CA ILE A 217 -1.66 13.14 21.60
C ILE A 217 -3.18 13.03 21.41
N LEU A 218 -3.63 12.13 20.52
CA LEU A 218 -5.06 11.91 20.26
C LEU A 218 -5.79 11.33 21.48
N GLU A 219 -5.16 10.43 22.22
CA GLU A 219 -5.72 9.85 23.44
C GLU A 219 -5.89 10.90 24.53
N LYS A 220 -4.89 11.76 24.74
CA LYS A 220 -4.98 12.89 25.68
C LYS A 220 -6.11 13.86 25.30
N ARG A 221 -6.27 14.16 24.00
CA ARG A 221 -7.35 15.03 23.50
C ARG A 221 -8.74 14.42 23.74
N ASN A 222 -8.89 13.12 23.52
CA ASN A 222 -10.17 12.44 23.74
C ASN A 222 -10.50 12.26 25.23
N GLY A 223 -9.50 12.10 26.09
CA GLY A 223 -9.65 12.06 27.55
C GLY A 223 -10.11 13.40 28.14
N LEU A 224 -9.61 14.52 27.61
CA LEU A 224 -10.01 15.88 28.02
C LEU A 224 -11.44 16.27 27.63
N SER A 225 -12.05 15.58 26.66
CA SER A 225 -13.45 15.82 26.25
C SER A 225 -14.48 15.04 27.09
N ARG A 226 -14.02 14.16 27.99
CA ARG A 226 -14.85 13.28 28.81
C ARG A 226 -14.92 13.66 30.29
N ASN A 227 -14.16 14.67 30.71
CA ASN A 227 -14.22 15.32 32.02
C ASN A 227 -14.81 16.72 31.85
#